data_AF-A0A918D4A5-F1
#
_entry.id   AF-A0A918D4A5-F1
#
_cell.length_a   1.000
_cell.length_b   1.000
_cell.length_c   1.000
_cell.angle_alpha   90.00
_cell.angle_beta   90.00
_cell.angle_gamma   90.00
#
_symmetry.space_group_name_H-M   'P 1'
#
loop_
_entity.id
_entity.type
_entity.pdbx_description
1 polymer ?
#
loop_
_entity_poly.entity_id
_entity_poly.type
_entity_poly.pdbx_seq_one_letter_code
_entity_poly.pdbx_strand_id
1 'polypeptide(L)'
;MNVSRVLGEQDALRAEAEGVYRDLQLDEVLADVGTPTIVGSAALGLMVRRDLDIDVACERLDDAVVAAVAAVGARLATHPRVRLVTFRNDCGAWNREPDAYPDGLYLGVECRASSGAIWNLDVWFLDKPDRRPSTAHLTTLRPRLTDESRAAIIEIKRAWADRPEYGTSVRSFDVYRAVLDDGIRDPARFETWVGQWKKPQP
;
A
#
# COMPACT_ATOMS: atom_id res chain seq x y z
N MET A 1 11.95 0.80 -23.52
CA MET A 1 10.77 0.60 -22.65
C MET A 1 9.53 1.00 -23.42
N ASN A 2 8.52 0.13 -23.55
CA ASN A 2 7.24 0.49 -24.17
C ASN A 2 6.31 1.03 -23.06
N VAL A 3 6.28 2.36 -22.90
CA VAL A 3 5.52 3.05 -21.84
C VAL A 3 4.05 2.65 -21.85
N SER A 4 3.41 2.64 -23.03
CA SER A 4 1.99 2.29 -23.17
C SER A 4 1.69 0.87 -22.67
N ARG A 5 2.53 -0.11 -23.00
CA ARG A 5 2.36 -1.49 -22.49
C ARG A 5 2.46 -1.54 -20.97
N VAL A 6 3.46 -0.88 -20.39
CA VAL A 6 3.72 -0.89 -18.94
C VAL A 6 2.56 -0.27 -18.17
N LEU A 7 2.07 0.88 -18.64
CA LEU A 7 0.92 1.55 -18.01
C LEU A 7 -0.36 0.74 -18.19
N GLY A 8 -0.61 0.15 -19.38
CA GLY A 8 -1.78 -0.68 -19.61
C GLY A 8 -1.85 -1.92 -18.71
N GLU A 9 -0.71 -2.58 -18.46
CA GLU A 9 -0.65 -3.72 -17.53
C GLU A 9 -0.92 -3.30 -16.08
N GLN A 10 -0.40 -2.14 -15.67
CA GLN A 10 -0.69 -1.61 -14.34
C GLN A 10 -2.16 -1.18 -14.21
N ASP A 11 -2.73 -0.55 -15.24
CA ASP A 11 -4.13 -0.13 -15.24
C ASP A 11 -5.07 -1.34 -15.14
N ALA A 12 -4.73 -2.46 -15.79
CA ALA A 12 -5.43 -3.73 -15.61
C ALA A 12 -5.38 -4.24 -14.16
N LEU A 13 -4.20 -4.18 -13.49
CA LEU A 13 -4.09 -4.51 -12.06
C LEU A 13 -4.93 -3.59 -11.18
N ARG A 14 -4.98 -2.30 -11.49
CA ARG A 14 -5.80 -1.35 -10.74
C ARG A 14 -7.29 -1.62 -10.93
N ALA A 15 -7.72 -1.96 -12.14
CA ALA A 15 -9.10 -2.36 -12.40
C ALA A 15 -9.47 -3.66 -11.65
N GLU A 16 -8.55 -4.62 -11.55
CA GLU A 16 -8.72 -5.80 -10.69
C GLU A 16 -8.87 -5.40 -9.22
N ALA A 17 -8.04 -4.47 -8.71
CA ALA A 17 -8.10 -3.97 -7.34
C ALA A 17 -9.45 -3.31 -7.02
N GLU A 18 -9.95 -2.47 -7.93
CA GLU A 18 -11.28 -1.84 -7.84
C GLU A 18 -12.41 -2.90 -7.87
N GLY A 19 -12.20 -4.00 -8.59
CA GLY A 19 -13.09 -5.17 -8.55
C GLY A 19 -13.11 -5.85 -7.18
N VAL A 20 -11.95 -6.13 -6.60
CA VAL A 20 -11.82 -6.72 -5.25
C VAL A 20 -12.44 -5.82 -4.19
N TYR A 21 -12.19 -4.51 -4.26
CA TYR A 21 -12.73 -3.54 -3.33
C TYR A 21 -14.27 -3.56 -3.30
N ARG A 22 -14.90 -3.61 -4.49
CA ARG A 22 -16.36 -3.72 -4.63
C ARG A 22 -16.89 -5.09 -4.22
N ASP A 23 -16.22 -6.17 -4.65
CA ASP A 23 -16.66 -7.54 -4.38
C ASP A 23 -16.70 -7.86 -2.88
N LEU A 24 -15.79 -7.26 -2.09
CA LEU A 24 -15.78 -7.40 -0.62
C LEU A 24 -16.63 -6.33 0.10
N GLN A 25 -17.32 -5.45 -0.65
CA GLN A 25 -18.13 -4.36 -0.12
C GLN A 25 -17.37 -3.48 0.89
N LEU A 26 -16.11 -3.16 0.60
CA LEU A 26 -15.22 -2.52 1.58
C LEU A 26 -15.68 -1.12 2.00
N ASP A 27 -16.37 -0.37 1.13
CA ASP A 27 -17.01 0.89 1.53
C ASP A 27 -17.95 0.67 2.73
N GLU A 28 -18.87 -0.29 2.62
CA GLU A 28 -19.87 -0.57 3.65
C GLU A 28 -19.24 -1.19 4.90
N VAL A 29 -18.31 -2.13 4.71
CA VAL A 29 -17.67 -2.86 5.80
C VAL A 29 -16.80 -1.94 6.66
N LEU A 30 -16.14 -0.96 6.05
CA LEU A 30 -15.20 -0.08 6.74
C LEU A 30 -15.85 1.22 7.23
N ALA A 31 -16.95 1.67 6.60
CA ALA A 31 -17.65 2.90 6.96
C ALA A 31 -18.18 2.92 8.40
N ASP A 32 -18.47 1.75 8.98
CA ASP A 32 -18.91 1.63 10.38
C ASP A 32 -17.82 2.03 11.38
N VAL A 33 -16.55 2.05 10.96
CA VAL A 33 -15.40 2.36 11.82
C VAL A 33 -14.80 3.73 11.49
N GLY A 34 -14.75 4.11 10.22
CA GLY A 34 -14.13 5.35 9.80
C GLY A 34 -14.24 5.60 8.31
N THR A 35 -13.44 6.53 7.78
CA THR A 35 -13.47 6.87 6.35
C THR A 35 -12.37 6.12 5.59
N PRO A 36 -12.70 5.10 4.77
CA PRO A 36 -11.70 4.38 3.99
C PRO A 36 -11.15 5.22 2.84
N THR A 37 -9.90 5.00 2.47
CA THR A 37 -9.23 5.60 1.33
C THR A 37 -8.25 4.59 0.75
N ILE A 38 -8.36 4.30 -0.55
CA ILE A 38 -7.34 3.51 -1.26
C ILE A 38 -6.06 4.36 -1.32
N VAL A 39 -4.94 3.80 -0.88
CA VAL A 39 -3.64 4.47 -0.83
C VAL A 39 -2.60 3.65 -1.61
N GLY A 40 -1.32 3.94 -1.36
CA GLY A 40 -0.22 3.13 -1.87
C GLY A 40 -0.15 3.10 -3.40
N SER A 41 0.27 1.95 -3.92
CA SER A 41 0.57 1.84 -5.35
C SER A 41 -0.66 1.84 -6.26
N ALA A 42 -1.82 1.42 -5.74
CA ALA A 42 -3.08 1.47 -6.46
C ALA A 42 -3.52 2.93 -6.72
N ALA A 43 -3.51 3.76 -5.68
CA ALA A 43 -3.91 5.16 -5.78
C ALA A 43 -2.94 6.02 -6.63
N LEU A 44 -1.66 5.63 -6.69
CA LEU A 44 -0.64 6.31 -7.50
C LEU A 44 -0.54 5.79 -8.94
N GLY A 45 -1.21 4.68 -9.28
CA GLY A 45 -1.04 4.04 -10.58
C GLY A 45 0.38 3.52 -10.79
N LEU A 46 0.90 2.77 -9.80
CA LEU A 46 2.26 2.25 -9.74
C LEU A 46 2.28 0.76 -9.30
N MET A 47 1.18 0.04 -9.56
CA MET A 47 1.02 -1.36 -9.15
C MET A 47 1.89 -2.31 -9.97
N VAL A 48 2.44 -3.30 -9.29
CA VAL A 48 3.21 -4.41 -9.90
C VAL A 48 2.80 -5.78 -9.33
N ARG A 49 1.96 -5.80 -8.30
CA ARG A 49 1.46 -6.98 -7.61
C ARG A 49 -0.02 -6.79 -7.26
N ARG A 50 -0.67 -7.90 -6.92
CA ARG A 50 -2.07 -7.96 -6.45
C ARG A 50 -2.14 -7.68 -4.96
N ASP A 51 -1.82 -6.44 -4.62
CA ASP A 51 -1.71 -5.94 -3.27
C ASP A 51 -2.43 -4.60 -3.18
N LEU A 52 -3.36 -4.46 -2.24
CA LEU A 52 -4.24 -3.30 -2.12
C LEU A 52 -4.13 -2.69 -0.72
N ASP A 53 -3.54 -1.49 -0.67
CA ASP A 53 -3.40 -0.70 0.54
C ASP A 53 -4.64 0.18 0.77
N ILE A 54 -5.21 0.13 1.98
CA ILE A 54 -6.35 0.95 2.39
C ILE A 54 -6.06 1.56 3.75
N ASP A 55 -6.24 2.88 3.85
CA ASP A 55 -6.23 3.59 5.13
C ASP A 55 -7.64 3.97 5.51
N VAL A 56 -8.03 3.70 6.74
CA VAL A 56 -9.30 4.07 7.35
C VAL A 56 -9.02 5.14 8.40
N ALA A 57 -9.54 6.35 8.15
CA ALA A 57 -9.43 7.46 9.08
C ALA A 57 -10.40 7.26 10.25
N CYS A 58 -9.86 7.09 11.45
CA CYS A 58 -10.63 7.05 12.69
C CYS A 58 -10.44 8.36 13.46
N GLU A 59 -11.49 8.85 14.12
CA GLU A 59 -11.36 10.02 15.00
C GLU A 59 -10.44 9.70 16.20
N ARG A 60 -10.57 8.48 16.74
CA ARG A 60 -9.75 7.95 17.83
C ARG A 60 -9.74 6.41 17.77
N LEU A 61 -8.77 5.79 18.42
CA LEU A 61 -8.67 4.33 18.59
C LEU A 61 -8.86 3.96 20.07
N ASP A 62 -10.11 3.90 20.53
CA ASP A 62 -10.44 3.39 21.86
C ASP A 62 -10.92 1.92 21.81
N ASP A 63 -11.20 1.33 22.97
CA ASP A 63 -11.60 -0.08 23.08
C ASP A 63 -12.85 -0.42 22.25
N ALA A 64 -13.77 0.54 22.07
CA ALA A 64 -14.96 0.34 21.24
C ALA A 64 -14.58 0.25 19.75
N VAL A 65 -13.67 1.10 19.29
CA VAL A 65 -13.13 1.04 17.92
C VAL A 65 -12.31 -0.23 17.70
N VAL A 66 -11.51 -0.67 18.69
CA VAL A 66 -10.78 -1.95 18.62
C VAL A 66 -11.76 -3.11 18.42
N ALA A 67 -12.84 -3.15 19.20
CA ALA A 67 -13.88 -4.17 19.06
C ALA A 67 -14.59 -4.09 17.69
N ALA A 68 -14.85 -2.87 17.20
CA ALA A 68 -15.45 -2.66 15.88
C ALA A 68 -14.54 -3.15 14.75
N VAL A 69 -13.23 -2.88 14.80
CA VAL A 69 -12.26 -3.41 13.82
C VAL A 69 -12.18 -4.94 13.88
N ALA A 70 -12.21 -5.53 15.07
CA ALA A 70 -12.27 -6.98 15.21
C ALA A 70 -13.55 -7.57 14.58
N ALA A 71 -14.69 -6.90 14.76
CA ALA A 71 -15.96 -7.29 14.13
C ALA A 71 -15.92 -7.16 12.60
N VAL A 72 -15.27 -6.12 12.07
CA VAL A 72 -14.97 -5.99 10.63
C VAL A 72 -14.16 -7.19 10.14
N GLY A 73 -13.09 -7.55 10.86
CA GLY A 73 -12.28 -8.72 10.53
C GLY A 73 -13.11 -10.02 10.52
N ALA A 74 -14.00 -10.19 11.49
CA ALA A 74 -14.91 -11.34 11.54
C ALA A 74 -15.89 -11.36 10.36
N ARG A 75 -16.48 -10.21 9.99
CA ARG A 75 -17.35 -10.09 8.82
C ARG A 75 -16.62 -10.50 7.54
N LEU A 76 -15.41 -9.98 7.33
CA LEU A 76 -14.57 -10.34 6.19
C LEU A 76 -14.20 -11.83 6.18
N ALA A 77 -13.87 -12.41 7.34
CA ALA A 77 -13.50 -13.83 7.44
C ALA A 77 -14.63 -14.79 7.05
N THR A 78 -15.89 -14.35 7.13
CA THR A 78 -17.05 -15.15 6.69
C THR A 78 -17.35 -15.03 5.20
N HIS A 79 -16.70 -14.11 4.48
CA HIS A 79 -16.93 -13.93 3.06
C HIS A 79 -16.37 -15.12 2.26
N PRO A 80 -17.12 -15.73 1.32
CA PRO A 80 -16.73 -16.99 0.65
C PRO A 80 -15.47 -16.90 -0.21
N ARG A 81 -14.97 -15.70 -0.46
CA ARG A 81 -13.74 -15.45 -1.21
C ARG A 81 -12.55 -15.06 -0.33
N VAL A 82 -12.74 -14.90 0.97
CA VAL A 82 -11.67 -14.59 1.91
C VAL A 82 -11.16 -15.89 2.51
N ARG A 83 -9.84 -16.06 2.52
CA ARG A 83 -9.17 -17.24 3.07
C ARG A 83 -8.56 -16.97 4.43
N LEU A 84 -8.05 -15.76 4.64
CA LEU A 84 -7.34 -15.39 5.86
C LEU A 84 -7.67 -13.95 6.23
N VAL A 85 -7.87 -13.71 7.52
CA VAL A 85 -7.88 -12.37 8.12
C VAL A 85 -6.93 -12.40 9.32
N THR A 86 -5.98 -11.48 9.35
CA THR A 86 -5.04 -11.28 10.46
C THR A 86 -5.33 -9.95 11.11
N PHE A 87 -5.49 -9.93 12.43
CA PHE A 87 -5.61 -8.70 13.21
C PHE A 87 -4.31 -8.40 13.93
N ARG A 88 -3.84 -7.16 13.87
CA ARG A 88 -2.70 -6.66 14.66
C ARG A 88 -3.07 -5.34 15.33
N ASN A 89 -2.68 -5.20 16.60
CA ASN A 89 -2.84 -3.98 17.37
C ASN A 89 -1.47 -3.36 17.61
N ASP A 90 -1.20 -2.23 16.98
CA ASP A 90 0.04 -1.46 17.10
C ASP A 90 -0.19 -0.15 17.88
N CYS A 91 -1.14 -0.12 18.83
CA CYS A 91 -1.42 1.05 19.66
C CYS A 91 -0.61 1.04 20.97
N GLY A 92 -0.36 2.23 21.53
CA GLY A 92 0.27 2.41 22.84
C GLY A 92 1.64 1.74 22.94
N ALA A 93 1.79 0.82 23.90
CA ALA A 93 3.07 0.13 24.15
C ALA A 93 3.53 -0.76 22.98
N TRP A 94 2.63 -1.09 22.04
CA TRP A 94 2.96 -1.86 20.84
C TRP A 94 3.40 -0.99 19.67
N ASN A 95 3.17 0.32 19.73
CA ASN A 95 3.69 1.26 18.75
C ASN A 95 5.20 1.44 18.93
N ARG A 96 5.98 0.92 17.98
CA ARG A 96 7.46 0.96 18.05
C ARG A 96 8.06 2.28 17.56
N GLU A 97 7.29 3.08 16.84
CA GLU A 97 7.77 4.31 16.19
C GLU A 97 6.76 5.47 16.39
N PRO A 98 6.36 5.79 17.62
CA PRO A 98 5.24 6.71 17.90
C PRO A 98 5.45 8.15 17.40
N ASP A 99 6.70 8.56 17.20
CA ASP A 99 7.06 9.86 16.63
C ASP A 99 6.84 9.90 15.11
N ALA A 100 7.11 8.78 14.42
CA ALA A 100 7.05 8.67 12.97
C ALA A 100 5.67 8.18 12.47
N TYR A 101 4.99 7.33 13.25
CA TYR A 101 3.73 6.70 12.86
C TYR A 101 2.68 6.81 13.99
N PRO A 102 1.43 7.20 13.69
CA PRO A 102 0.36 7.23 14.69
C PRO A 102 0.02 5.82 15.20
N ASP A 103 -0.78 5.76 16.26
CA ASP A 103 -1.33 4.48 16.70
C ASP A 103 -2.23 3.90 15.61
N GLY A 104 -2.19 2.58 15.46
CA GLY A 104 -2.87 1.90 14.37
C GLY A 104 -3.36 0.51 14.72
N LEU A 105 -4.49 0.14 14.14
CA LEU A 105 -4.96 -1.24 14.05
C LEU A 105 -4.82 -1.70 12.60
N TYR A 106 -4.49 -2.97 12.41
CA TYR A 106 -4.26 -3.53 11.09
C TYR A 106 -5.08 -4.78 10.87
N LEU A 107 -5.70 -4.86 9.69
CA LEU A 107 -6.28 -6.07 9.13
C LEU A 107 -5.52 -6.45 7.86
N GLY A 108 -4.86 -7.62 7.88
CA GLY A 108 -4.31 -8.26 6.70
C GLY A 108 -5.30 -9.28 6.16
N VAL A 109 -5.70 -9.17 4.89
CA VAL A 109 -6.72 -10.04 4.28
C VAL A 109 -6.16 -10.73 3.05
N GLU A 110 -6.18 -12.06 3.04
CA GLU A 110 -5.95 -12.85 1.82
C GLU A 110 -7.29 -13.24 1.22
N CYS A 111 -7.54 -12.87 -0.03
CA CYS A 111 -8.78 -13.18 -0.73
C CYS A 111 -8.54 -13.62 -2.17
N ARG A 112 -9.59 -14.11 -2.81
CA ARG A 112 -9.60 -14.49 -4.22
C ARG A 112 -10.54 -13.59 -5.00
N ALA A 113 -10.02 -12.92 -6.04
CA ALA A 113 -10.83 -12.15 -6.97
C ALA A 113 -11.80 -13.04 -7.76
N SER A 114 -12.81 -12.44 -8.40
CA SER A 114 -13.73 -13.15 -9.31
C SER A 114 -13.01 -13.89 -10.45
N SER A 115 -11.86 -13.40 -10.88
CA SER A 115 -10.97 -14.03 -11.87
C SER A 115 -10.26 -15.30 -11.36
N GLY A 116 -10.32 -15.57 -10.05
CA GLY A 116 -9.57 -16.64 -9.40
C GLY A 116 -8.18 -16.24 -8.90
N ALA A 117 -7.72 -15.02 -9.21
CA ALA A 117 -6.43 -14.52 -8.75
C ALA A 117 -6.43 -14.24 -7.24
N ILE A 118 -5.32 -14.52 -6.57
CA ILE A 118 -5.15 -14.23 -5.14
C ILE A 118 -4.71 -12.77 -4.96
N TRP A 119 -5.31 -12.11 -3.97
CA TRP A 119 -5.09 -10.73 -3.58
C TRP A 119 -4.81 -10.64 -2.09
N ASN A 120 -3.86 -9.79 -1.74
CA ASN A 120 -3.65 -9.34 -0.37
C ASN A 120 -4.18 -7.92 -0.21
N LEU A 121 -4.78 -7.64 0.93
CA LEU A 121 -5.20 -6.31 1.32
C LEU A 121 -4.54 -5.96 2.65
N ASP A 122 -3.95 -4.79 2.69
CA ASP A 122 -3.40 -4.18 3.89
C ASP A 122 -4.32 -3.04 4.31
N VAL A 123 -5.13 -3.26 5.34
CA VAL A 123 -6.10 -2.28 5.85
C VAL A 123 -5.63 -1.73 7.18
N TRP A 124 -5.30 -0.45 7.22
CA TRP A 124 -4.86 0.26 8.41
C TRP A 124 -5.94 1.20 8.92
N PHE A 125 -6.28 1.09 10.20
CA PHE A 125 -7.18 2.01 10.91
C PHE A 125 -6.31 2.91 11.78
N LEU A 126 -6.29 4.20 11.48
CA LEU A 126 -5.33 5.14 12.05
C LEU A 126 -6.07 6.26 12.77
N ASP A 127 -5.61 6.60 13.98
CA ASP A 127 -5.99 7.87 14.62
C ASP A 127 -5.24 9.05 13.95
N LYS A 128 -5.64 10.29 14.30
CA LYS A 128 -4.95 11.52 13.87
C LYS A 128 -4.75 11.56 12.34
N PRO A 129 -5.84 11.75 11.56
CA PRO A 129 -5.82 11.67 10.10
C PRO A 129 -4.77 12.57 9.43
N ASP A 130 -4.33 13.65 10.08
CA ASP A 130 -3.29 14.55 9.55
C ASP A 130 -1.87 13.95 9.61
N ARG A 131 -1.64 12.90 10.41
CA ARG A 131 -0.35 12.20 10.54
C ARG A 131 -0.23 10.98 9.63
N ARG A 132 -1.18 10.74 8.72
CA ARG A 132 -1.19 9.56 7.83
C ARG A 132 -0.14 9.68 6.72
N PRO A 133 1.01 8.98 6.79
CA PRO A 133 2.13 9.19 5.86
C PRO A 133 1.79 8.78 4.42
N SER A 134 0.94 7.77 4.27
CA SER A 134 0.36 7.28 3.01
C SER A 134 -0.38 8.37 2.23
N THR A 135 -1.16 9.22 2.91
CA THR A 135 -1.92 10.32 2.29
C THR A 135 -1.03 11.50 1.90
N ALA A 136 0.06 11.72 2.64
CA ALA A 136 1.09 12.69 2.27
C ALA A 136 1.77 12.31 0.94
N HIS A 137 2.00 11.02 0.69
CA HIS A 137 2.50 10.57 -0.62
C HIS A 137 1.52 10.89 -1.77
N LEU A 138 0.21 10.73 -1.55
CA LEU A 138 -0.79 11.04 -2.57
C LEU A 138 -0.81 12.52 -2.95
N THR A 139 -0.60 13.42 -1.99
CA THR A 139 -0.61 14.86 -2.23
C THR A 139 0.70 15.36 -2.81
N THR A 140 1.84 14.80 -2.39
CA THR A 140 3.18 15.29 -2.78
C THR A 140 3.74 14.62 -4.03
N LEU A 141 3.54 13.31 -4.21
CA LEU A 141 4.11 12.57 -5.32
C LEU A 141 3.23 12.60 -6.56
N ARG A 142 1.91 12.50 -6.39
CA ARG A 142 0.96 12.39 -7.53
C ARG A 142 1.10 13.54 -8.54
N PRO A 143 1.24 14.82 -8.15
CA PRO A 143 1.41 15.90 -9.11
C PRO A 143 2.73 15.84 -9.90
N ARG A 144 3.73 15.09 -9.41
CA ARG A 144 5.06 14.93 -10.02
C ARG A 144 5.14 13.75 -10.98
N LEU A 145 4.13 12.87 -10.98
CA LEU A 145 4.13 11.65 -11.79
C LEU A 145 3.73 11.96 -13.25
N THR A 146 4.70 11.78 -14.13
CA THR A 146 4.54 11.69 -15.59
C THR A 146 4.44 10.23 -16.02
N ASP A 147 3.90 9.95 -17.21
CA ASP A 147 3.84 8.60 -17.78
C ASP A 147 5.22 7.95 -17.88
N GLU A 148 6.26 8.71 -18.23
CA GLU A 148 7.64 8.22 -18.29
C GLU A 148 8.19 7.88 -16.90
N SER A 149 7.90 8.70 -15.88
CA SER A 149 8.32 8.41 -14.50
C SER A 149 7.57 7.22 -13.92
N ARG A 150 6.26 7.09 -14.19
CA ARG A 150 5.45 5.95 -13.78
C ARG A 150 5.97 4.67 -14.41
N ALA A 151 6.23 4.67 -15.71
CA ALA A 151 6.77 3.51 -16.39
C ALA A 151 8.14 3.10 -15.84
N ALA A 152 9.03 4.07 -15.57
CA ALA A 152 10.33 3.79 -14.95
C ALA A 152 10.18 3.19 -13.55
N ILE A 153 9.32 3.77 -12.70
CA ILE A 153 9.03 3.23 -11.36
C ILE A 153 8.49 1.80 -11.45
N ILE A 154 7.51 1.55 -12.31
CA ILE A 154 6.88 0.23 -12.47
C ILE A 154 7.91 -0.81 -12.92
N GLU A 155 8.77 -0.49 -13.88
CA GLU A 155 9.81 -1.41 -14.35
C GLU A 155 10.87 -1.69 -13.28
N ILE A 156 11.31 -0.67 -12.53
CA ILE A 156 12.22 -0.86 -11.39
C ILE A 156 11.57 -1.75 -10.33
N LYS A 157 10.32 -1.44 -9.94
CA LYS A 157 9.58 -2.24 -8.97
C LYS A 157 9.44 -3.68 -9.41
N ARG A 158 9.12 -3.95 -10.69
CA ARG A 158 9.03 -5.32 -11.24
C ARG A 158 10.34 -6.08 -11.13
N ALA A 159 11.45 -5.45 -11.53
CA ALA A 159 12.78 -6.06 -11.47
C ALA A 159 13.26 -6.33 -10.03
N TRP A 160 12.74 -5.58 -9.06
CA TRP A 160 13.10 -5.69 -7.65
C TRP A 160 12.12 -6.51 -6.82
N ALA A 161 10.91 -6.76 -7.34
CA ALA A 161 9.81 -7.26 -6.54
C ALA A 161 10.21 -8.52 -5.78
N ASP A 162 10.83 -9.49 -6.45
CA ASP A 162 11.15 -10.82 -5.91
C ASP A 162 12.53 -10.86 -5.23
N ARG A 163 13.21 -9.72 -5.09
CA ARG A 163 14.48 -9.62 -4.37
C ARG A 163 14.22 -9.59 -2.85
N PRO A 164 15.02 -10.30 -2.03
CA PRO A 164 14.82 -10.35 -0.58
C PRO A 164 14.97 -9.00 0.13
N GLU A 165 15.72 -8.07 -0.47
CA GLU A 165 15.89 -6.71 0.05
C GLU A 165 14.64 -5.85 -0.12
N TYR A 166 13.79 -6.17 -1.09
CA TYR A 166 12.61 -5.39 -1.42
C TYR A 166 11.48 -5.68 -0.44
N GLY A 167 10.89 -4.62 0.12
CA GLY A 167 9.94 -4.71 1.23
C GLY A 167 10.60 -4.81 2.61
N THR A 168 11.94 -4.92 2.69
CA THR A 168 12.68 -4.95 3.96
C THR A 168 13.57 -3.72 4.08
N SER A 169 14.76 -3.78 3.48
CA SER A 169 15.76 -2.70 3.48
C SER A 169 15.60 -1.71 2.33
N VAL A 170 14.83 -2.07 1.31
CA VAL A 170 14.45 -1.21 0.19
C VAL A 170 12.93 -1.16 0.13
N ARG A 171 12.34 0.03 0.27
CA ARG A 171 10.88 0.23 0.25
C ARG A 171 10.43 0.80 -1.10
N SER A 172 9.13 0.71 -1.38
CA SER A 172 8.55 1.36 -2.58
C SER A 172 8.88 2.87 -2.64
N PHE A 173 8.93 3.53 -1.48
CA PHE A 173 9.28 4.95 -1.39
C PHE A 173 10.70 5.25 -1.88
N ASP A 174 11.67 4.35 -1.66
CA ASP A 174 13.04 4.52 -2.18
C ASP A 174 13.07 4.55 -3.71
N VAL A 175 12.24 3.72 -4.35
CA VAL A 175 12.10 3.73 -5.81
C VAL A 175 11.50 5.04 -6.29
N TYR A 176 10.47 5.55 -5.59
CA TYR A 176 9.82 6.80 -5.97
C TYR A 176 10.80 7.97 -5.88
N ARG A 177 11.55 8.08 -4.78
CA ARG A 177 12.61 9.07 -4.57
C ARG A 177 13.68 8.97 -5.65
N ALA A 178 14.24 7.79 -5.88
CA ALA A 178 15.29 7.62 -6.88
C ALA A 178 14.86 8.08 -8.28
N VAL A 179 13.61 7.83 -8.68
CA VAL A 179 13.11 8.24 -9.99
C VAL A 179 12.78 9.74 -10.04
N LEU A 180 12.10 10.26 -9.01
CA LEU A 180 11.54 11.61 -9.02
C LEU A 180 12.54 12.68 -8.60
N ASP A 181 13.45 12.36 -7.68
CA ASP A 181 14.42 13.30 -7.12
C ASP A 181 15.79 13.14 -7.80
N ASP A 182 16.24 11.89 -8.03
CA ASP A 182 17.58 11.59 -8.56
C ASP A 182 17.60 11.24 -10.06
N GLY A 183 16.43 11.24 -10.72
CA GLY A 183 16.31 11.02 -12.16
C GLY A 183 16.69 9.61 -12.64
N ILE A 184 16.69 8.61 -11.75
CA ILE A 184 16.94 7.21 -12.09
C ILE A 184 15.80 6.68 -12.97
N ARG A 185 16.11 5.92 -14.04
CA ARG A 185 15.11 5.48 -15.03
C ARG A 185 15.14 4.00 -15.36
N ASP A 186 16.07 3.23 -14.81
CA ASP A 186 16.22 1.82 -15.11
C ASP A 186 16.68 1.00 -13.89
N PRO A 187 16.42 -0.32 -13.87
CA PRO A 187 16.75 -1.17 -12.72
C PRO A 187 18.25 -1.23 -12.37
N ALA A 188 19.14 -1.17 -13.37
CA ALA A 188 20.58 -1.29 -13.14
C ALA A 188 21.16 -0.03 -12.47
N ARG A 189 20.68 1.15 -12.88
CA ARG A 189 21.00 2.41 -12.20
C ARG A 189 20.41 2.46 -10.79
N PHE A 190 19.19 1.94 -10.59
CA PHE A 190 18.61 1.86 -9.25
C PHE A 190 19.43 0.96 -8.32
N GLU A 191 19.93 -0.17 -8.82
CA GLU A 191 20.83 -1.04 -8.05
C GLU A 191 22.12 -0.33 -7.62
N THR A 192 22.72 0.44 -8.53
CA THR A 192 23.89 1.27 -8.21
C THR A 192 23.55 2.33 -7.16
N TRP A 193 22.39 2.99 -7.31
CA TRP A 193 21.92 4.03 -6.39
C TRP A 193 21.70 3.49 -4.98
N VAL A 194 21.08 2.32 -4.83
CA VAL A 194 20.91 1.63 -3.52
C VAL A 194 22.28 1.33 -2.89
N GLY A 195 23.25 0.90 -3.69
CA GLY A 195 24.61 0.60 -3.23
C GLY A 195 25.41 1.83 -2.77
N GLN A 196 25.16 3.00 -3.34
CA GLN A 196 25.79 4.27 -2.95
C GLN A 196 25.17 4.85 -1.67
N TRP A 197 23.85 4.78 -1.55
CA TRP A 197 23.12 5.27 -0.38
C TRP A 197 23.40 4.48 0.91
N LYS A 198 23.71 3.18 0.80
CA LYS A 198 24.08 2.32 1.96
C LYS A 198 25.51 2.51 2.45
N LYS A 199 26.36 3.32 1.80
CA LYS A 199 27.65 3.72 2.37
C LYS A 199 27.42 4.88 3.33
N PRO A 200 27.99 4.88 4.55
CA PRO A 200 28.00 6.08 5.38
C PRO A 200 28.57 7.22 4.54
N GLN A 201 27.87 8.35 4.47
CA GLN A 201 28.52 9.55 3.94
C GLN A 201 29.73 9.87 4.83
N PRO A 202 30.89 10.19 4.24
CA PRO A 202 32.11 10.52 5.00
C PRO A 202 31.93 11.75 5.88
#